data_AF-A0A378X4X5-F1
#
_entry.id   AF-A0A378X4X5-F1
#
_cell.length_a   1.000
_cell.length_b   1.000
_cell.length_c   1.000
_cell.angle_alpha   90.00
_cell.angle_beta   90.00
_cell.angle_gamma   90.00
#
_symmetry.space_group_name_H-M   'P 1'
#
loop_
_entity.id
_entity.type
_entity.pdbx_description
1 polymer ?
#
loop_
_entity_poly.entity_id
_entity_poly.type
_entity_poly.pdbx_seq_one_letter_code
_entity_poly.pdbx_strand_id
1 'polypeptide(L)'
;MFDSHVHIIDPRYPLVENQGYLPEPYTIADYRKRMAHFDVDGGAVVSASFQGTDSTFMVAALAELGPNWVGVINLPPDVTDEQIVELDRAGVRAIRFNLKRAAVDIVTLTMQAVRAYELAGWHAELYIDGSMLGSLEPVISKLPALSIDHMGMSDECLPYLLNLVDRGARVKASGFGRVSMDVESAMRRVHAVNPGALMFGSDLPGNRAGRPFRDADIEIIGRAVGADMYRVLEDNARACYRLPVKVRSAEDPVPTLPIPRAEPPTLRLRRSELPQPPNRNQPPDRTRPLRIIE
;
A
#
# COMPACT_ATOMS: atom_id res chain seq x y z
N MET A 1 6.24 8.05 -4.44
CA MET A 1 5.26 7.18 -3.76
C MET A 1 4.03 7.14 -4.63
N PHE A 2 3.41 5.97 -4.73
CA PHE A 2 2.21 5.73 -5.51
C PHE A 2 0.99 5.65 -4.58
N ASP A 3 0.06 6.60 -4.71
CA ASP A 3 -1.18 6.60 -3.94
C ASP A 3 -2.26 5.77 -4.64
N SER A 4 -2.40 4.49 -4.27
CA SER A 4 -3.32 3.55 -4.94
C SER A 4 -4.80 3.76 -4.63
N HIS A 5 -5.18 4.75 -3.83
CA HIS A 5 -6.59 5.00 -3.53
C HIS A 5 -6.82 6.46 -3.16
N VAL A 6 -7.31 7.26 -4.10
CA VAL A 6 -7.78 8.62 -3.81
C VAL A 6 -9.08 8.90 -4.56
N HIS A 7 -9.97 9.68 -3.96
CA HIS A 7 -11.17 10.17 -4.62
C HIS A 7 -10.98 11.64 -4.98
N ILE A 8 -11.17 11.99 -6.25
CA ILE A 8 -11.26 13.37 -6.71
C ILE A 8 -12.73 13.71 -6.93
N ILE A 9 -13.17 14.80 -6.31
CA ILE A 9 -14.55 15.27 -6.29
C ILE A 9 -14.55 16.66 -6.88
N ASP A 10 -14.63 16.69 -8.21
CA ASP A 10 -14.58 17.91 -8.99
C ASP A 10 -15.99 18.48 -9.18
N PRO A 11 -16.27 19.70 -8.71
CA PRO A 11 -17.61 20.29 -8.76
C PRO A 11 -18.10 20.57 -10.19
N ARG A 12 -17.24 20.46 -11.21
CA ARG A 12 -17.63 20.56 -12.63
C ARG A 12 -18.46 19.37 -13.11
N TYR A 13 -18.42 18.25 -12.39
CA TYR A 13 -19.10 17.00 -12.76
C TYR A 13 -20.22 16.69 -11.78
N PRO A 14 -21.38 16.21 -12.26
CA PRO A 14 -22.52 15.95 -11.42
C PRO A 14 -22.26 14.80 -10.44
N LEU A 15 -22.82 14.92 -9.25
CA LEU A 15 -22.82 13.87 -8.25
C LEU A 15 -24.24 13.36 -8.01
N VAL A 16 -24.35 12.06 -7.78
CA VAL A 16 -25.59 11.39 -7.38
C VAL A 16 -25.53 11.17 -5.87
N GLU A 17 -26.54 11.67 -5.17
CA GLU A 17 -26.70 11.40 -3.74
C GLU A 17 -26.78 9.89 -3.50
N ASN A 18 -26.02 9.39 -2.53
CA ASN A 18 -26.03 7.98 -2.17
C ASN A 18 -26.38 7.83 -0.69
N GLN A 19 -27.54 7.24 -0.36
CA GLN A 19 -27.96 7.00 1.03
C GLN A 19 -27.90 8.27 1.91
N GLY A 20 -28.49 9.38 1.48
CA GLY A 20 -28.57 10.58 2.33
C GLY A 20 -27.31 11.44 2.36
N TYR A 21 -26.32 11.18 1.50
CA TYR A 21 -25.01 11.81 1.59
C TYR A 21 -24.44 12.19 0.23
N LEU A 22 -24.07 13.46 0.13
CA LEU A 22 -23.32 14.07 -0.94
C LEU A 22 -22.03 14.65 -0.33
N PRO A 23 -20.85 14.36 -0.90
CA PRO A 23 -19.59 14.86 -0.35
C PRO A 23 -19.38 16.34 -0.72
N GLU A 24 -18.55 17.01 0.09
CA GLU A 24 -17.97 18.30 -0.30
C GLU A 24 -16.93 18.12 -1.42
N PRO A 25 -16.68 19.17 -2.23
CA PRO A 25 -15.62 19.15 -3.23
C PRO A 25 -14.25 18.81 -2.66
N TYR A 26 -13.47 18.08 -3.44
CA TYR A 26 -12.08 17.73 -3.14
C TYR A 26 -11.32 17.58 -4.45
N THR A 27 -10.68 18.66 -4.87
CA THR A 27 -10.08 18.78 -6.20
C THR A 27 -8.66 18.20 -6.23
N ILE A 28 -8.09 18.08 -7.44
CA ILE A 28 -6.67 17.76 -7.62
C ILE A 28 -5.76 18.78 -6.91
N ALA A 29 -6.15 20.06 -6.89
CA ALA A 29 -5.42 21.10 -6.18
C ALA A 29 -5.42 20.86 -4.66
N ASP A 30 -6.57 20.47 -4.10
CA ASP A 30 -6.69 20.13 -2.67
C ASP A 30 -5.84 18.91 -2.33
N TYR A 31 -5.84 17.89 -3.20
CA TYR A 31 -4.98 16.72 -3.05
C TYR A 31 -3.49 17.08 -3.08
N ARG A 32 -3.05 17.80 -4.12
CA ARG A 32 -1.65 18.25 -4.25
C ARG A 32 -1.22 19.08 -3.04
N LYS A 33 -2.10 19.93 -2.51
CA LYS A 33 -1.83 20.70 -1.29
C LYS A 33 -1.73 19.81 -0.06
N ARG A 34 -2.63 18.83 0.11
CA ARG A 34 -2.63 17.90 1.26
C ARG A 34 -1.39 16.99 1.29
N MET A 35 -0.88 16.63 0.11
CA MET A 35 0.23 15.69 -0.06
C MET A 35 1.56 16.36 -0.41
N ALA A 36 1.67 17.69 -0.32
CA ALA A 36 2.81 18.46 -0.81
C ALA A 36 4.16 18.09 -0.17
N HIS A 37 4.17 17.57 1.05
CA HIS A 37 5.39 17.12 1.75
C HIS A 37 5.78 15.68 1.45
N PHE A 38 4.97 14.97 0.66
CA PHE A 38 5.27 13.64 0.15
C PHE A 38 5.69 13.73 -1.33
N ASP A 39 6.67 12.92 -1.72
CA ASP A 39 7.06 12.75 -3.12
C ASP A 39 6.07 11.84 -3.85
N VAL A 40 4.81 12.28 -4.02
CA VAL A 40 3.80 11.55 -4.78
C VAL A 40 4.03 11.76 -6.27
N ASP A 41 4.37 10.70 -6.99
CA ASP A 41 4.69 10.74 -8.42
C ASP A 41 3.77 9.87 -9.27
N GLY A 42 2.72 9.30 -8.68
CA GLY A 42 1.68 8.53 -9.34
C GLY A 42 0.57 8.15 -8.37
N GLY A 43 -0.51 7.59 -8.90
CA GLY A 43 -1.61 7.12 -8.07
C GLY A 43 -2.78 6.58 -8.87
N ALA A 44 -3.80 6.13 -8.16
CA ALA A 44 -5.05 5.65 -8.73
C ALA A 44 -6.21 6.51 -8.23
N VAL A 45 -6.84 7.24 -9.16
CA VAL A 45 -8.12 7.91 -8.90
C VAL A 45 -9.21 6.85 -8.94
N VAL A 46 -9.91 6.70 -7.84
CA VAL A 46 -10.94 5.69 -7.66
C VAL A 46 -12.31 6.35 -7.73
N SER A 47 -13.18 5.86 -8.61
CA SER A 47 -14.57 6.32 -8.67
C SER A 47 -15.29 6.00 -7.36
N ALA A 48 -15.88 7.02 -6.77
CA ALA A 48 -16.68 6.91 -5.57
C ALA A 48 -18.14 6.64 -5.92
N SER A 49 -18.90 6.11 -4.95
CA SER A 49 -20.30 5.72 -5.19
C SER A 49 -21.22 6.87 -5.64
N PHE A 50 -20.87 8.12 -5.32
CA PHE A 50 -21.63 9.31 -5.71
C PHE A 50 -21.30 9.81 -7.14
N GLN A 51 -20.29 9.23 -7.80
CA GLN A 51 -20.02 9.47 -9.23
C GLN A 51 -20.76 8.47 -10.13
N GLY A 52 -21.43 7.49 -9.53
CA GLY A 52 -22.20 6.49 -10.27
C GLY A 52 -21.35 5.75 -11.29
N THR A 53 -21.75 5.87 -12.56
CA THR A 53 -21.07 5.28 -13.71
C THR A 53 -20.57 6.34 -14.70
N ASP A 54 -20.53 7.61 -14.28
CA ASP A 54 -19.99 8.68 -15.11
C ASP A 54 -18.47 8.53 -15.21
N SER A 55 -17.96 8.38 -16.44
CA SER A 55 -16.53 8.26 -16.73
C SER A 55 -15.89 9.57 -17.15
N THR A 56 -16.67 10.63 -17.39
CA THR A 56 -16.16 11.89 -17.92
C THR A 56 -15.23 12.61 -16.94
N PHE A 57 -15.58 12.61 -15.64
CA PHE A 57 -14.71 13.17 -14.60
C PHE A 57 -13.38 12.40 -14.52
N MET A 58 -13.42 11.08 -14.70
CA MET A 58 -12.24 10.21 -14.61
C MET A 58 -11.26 10.55 -15.72
N VAL A 59 -11.73 10.60 -16.97
CA VAL A 59 -10.88 10.96 -18.13
C VAL A 59 -10.25 12.35 -17.95
N ALA A 60 -11.03 13.33 -17.48
CA ALA A 60 -10.52 14.67 -17.23
C ALA A 60 -9.49 14.72 -16.10
N ALA A 61 -9.74 14.00 -14.99
CA ALA A 61 -8.80 13.94 -13.88
C ALA A 61 -7.46 13.30 -14.29
N LEU A 62 -7.49 12.20 -15.06
CA LEU A 62 -6.27 11.54 -15.54
C LEU A 62 -5.48 12.42 -16.51
N ALA A 63 -6.17 13.14 -17.40
CA ALA A 63 -5.53 14.09 -18.30
C ALA A 63 -4.80 15.21 -17.55
N GLU A 64 -5.35 15.69 -16.42
CA GLU A 64 -4.75 16.75 -15.59
C GLU A 64 -3.62 16.24 -14.66
N LEU A 65 -3.74 15.01 -14.18
CA LEU A 65 -2.78 14.40 -13.26
C LEU A 65 -1.53 13.87 -13.97
N GLY A 66 -1.67 13.39 -15.21
CA GLY A 66 -0.56 12.95 -16.05
C GLY A 66 -0.33 11.43 -16.07
N PRO A 67 0.70 10.96 -16.77
CA PRO A 67 0.82 9.57 -17.23
C PRO A 67 1.12 8.52 -16.14
N ASN A 68 1.51 8.95 -14.95
CA ASN A 68 1.72 8.07 -13.80
C ASN A 68 0.45 7.85 -12.97
N TRP A 69 -0.67 8.46 -13.38
CA TRP A 69 -1.96 8.32 -12.74
C TRP A 69 -2.87 7.43 -13.56
N VAL A 70 -3.64 6.58 -12.86
CA VAL A 70 -4.57 5.62 -13.47
C VAL A 70 -5.95 5.76 -12.87
N GLY A 71 -6.96 5.28 -13.61
CA GLY A 71 -8.34 5.26 -13.15
C GLY A 71 -8.78 3.88 -12.67
N VAL A 72 -9.62 3.87 -11.63
CA VAL A 72 -10.43 2.71 -11.23
C VAL A 72 -11.89 3.13 -11.26
N ILE A 73 -12.71 2.51 -12.10
CA ILE A 73 -14.06 3.02 -12.41
C ILE A 73 -15.15 1.99 -12.15
N ASN A 74 -16.35 2.46 -11.83
CA ASN A 74 -17.56 1.65 -11.87
C ASN A 74 -18.23 1.81 -13.24
N LEU A 75 -18.56 0.72 -13.92
CA LEU A 75 -19.14 0.74 -15.27
C LEU A 75 -20.63 0.40 -15.25
N PRO A 76 -21.43 0.95 -16.18
CA PRO A 76 -22.81 0.53 -16.33
C PRO A 76 -22.86 -0.89 -16.95
N PRO A 77 -23.95 -1.66 -16.71
CA PRO A 77 -24.07 -3.03 -17.23
C PRO A 77 -24.02 -3.14 -18.76
N ASP A 78 -24.44 -2.09 -19.46
CA ASP A 78 -24.55 -1.98 -20.92
C ASP A 78 -23.31 -1.35 -21.58
N VAL A 79 -22.22 -1.13 -20.83
CA VAL A 79 -20.95 -0.64 -21.38
C VAL A 79 -20.47 -1.53 -22.54
N THR A 80 -20.04 -0.92 -23.66
CA THR A 80 -19.54 -1.64 -24.84
C THR A 80 -18.06 -1.99 -24.73
N ASP A 81 -17.58 -2.91 -25.57
CA ASP A 81 -16.17 -3.30 -25.59
C ASP A 81 -15.30 -2.09 -26.01
N GLU A 82 -15.77 -1.32 -26.98
CA GLU A 82 -15.12 -0.11 -27.48
C GLU A 82 -14.95 0.91 -26.36
N GLN A 83 -15.98 1.11 -25.53
CA GLN A 83 -15.92 2.02 -24.39
C GLN A 83 -14.88 1.57 -23.36
N ILE A 84 -14.77 0.26 -23.07
CA ILE A 84 -13.72 -0.27 -22.17
C ILE A 84 -12.33 0.00 -22.74
N VAL A 85 -12.14 -0.25 -24.03
CA VAL A 85 -10.85 -0.02 -24.71
C VAL A 85 -10.51 1.47 -24.77
N GLU A 86 -11.49 2.35 -24.97
CA GLU A 86 -11.30 3.81 -24.92
C GLU A 86 -10.89 4.29 -23.53
N LEU A 87 -11.54 3.78 -22.48
CA LEU A 87 -11.16 4.07 -21.10
C LEU A 87 -9.76 3.57 -20.76
N ASP A 88 -9.37 2.40 -21.29
CA ASP A 88 -8.01 1.89 -21.12
C ASP A 88 -6.97 2.81 -21.77
N ARG A 89 -7.24 3.33 -22.98
CA ARG A 89 -6.39 4.33 -23.63
C ARG A 89 -6.32 5.64 -22.83
N ALA A 90 -7.40 6.01 -22.13
CA ALA A 90 -7.43 7.17 -21.24
C ALA A 90 -6.69 6.96 -19.90
N GLY A 91 -6.21 5.75 -19.62
CA GLY A 91 -5.43 5.42 -18.43
C GLY A 91 -6.21 4.68 -17.33
N VAL A 92 -7.45 4.26 -17.58
CA VAL A 92 -8.18 3.37 -16.65
C VAL A 92 -7.54 1.98 -16.67
N ARG A 93 -7.40 1.36 -15.50
CA ARG A 93 -6.71 0.07 -15.33
C ARG A 93 -7.48 -0.97 -14.54
N ALA A 94 -8.63 -0.61 -13.97
CA ALA A 94 -9.42 -1.47 -13.12
C ALA A 94 -10.91 -1.09 -13.12
N ILE A 95 -11.74 -2.11 -12.87
CA ILE A 95 -13.17 -1.96 -12.61
C ILE A 95 -13.44 -2.15 -11.11
N ARG A 96 -14.26 -1.27 -10.52
CA ARG A 96 -14.58 -1.29 -9.09
C ARG A 96 -15.99 -1.81 -8.84
N PHE A 97 -16.13 -2.69 -7.86
CA PHE A 97 -17.41 -3.17 -7.36
C PHE A 97 -17.56 -2.82 -5.87
N ASN A 98 -18.61 -2.04 -5.56
CA ASN A 98 -18.94 -1.64 -4.19
C ASN A 98 -20.02 -2.55 -3.60
N LEU A 99 -19.60 -3.70 -3.07
CA LEU A 99 -20.50 -4.72 -2.52
C LEU A 99 -21.02 -4.36 -1.12
N LYS A 100 -20.33 -3.48 -0.39
CA LYS A 100 -20.81 -2.99 0.91
C LYS A 100 -22.11 -2.17 0.81
N ARG A 101 -22.37 -1.55 -0.35
CA ARG A 101 -23.47 -0.57 -0.50
C ARG A 101 -24.47 -0.90 -1.61
N ALA A 102 -24.21 -1.92 -2.42
CA ALA A 102 -25.09 -2.34 -3.51
C ALA A 102 -25.60 -3.76 -3.30
N ALA A 103 -26.79 -4.06 -3.84
CA ALA A 103 -27.26 -5.45 -3.93
C ALA A 103 -26.27 -6.27 -4.77
N VAL A 104 -25.95 -7.47 -4.30
CA VAL A 104 -24.94 -8.32 -4.93
C VAL A 104 -25.55 -9.04 -6.13
N ASP A 105 -25.21 -8.58 -7.33
CA ASP A 105 -25.32 -9.41 -8.53
C ASP A 105 -23.95 -10.00 -8.87
N ILE A 106 -23.66 -11.16 -8.27
CA ILE A 106 -22.37 -11.82 -8.41
C ILE A 106 -22.10 -12.32 -9.84
N VAL A 107 -23.16 -12.63 -10.58
CA VAL A 107 -23.05 -13.13 -11.96
C VAL A 107 -22.62 -11.98 -12.86
N THR A 108 -23.32 -10.84 -12.78
CA THR A 108 -22.96 -9.64 -13.54
C THR A 108 -21.57 -9.15 -13.17
N LEU A 109 -21.22 -9.12 -11.88
CA LEU A 109 -19.87 -8.78 -11.42
C LEU A 109 -18.81 -9.66 -12.07
N THR A 110 -18.99 -10.99 -12.00
CA THR A 110 -18.00 -11.95 -12.52
C THR A 110 -17.84 -11.80 -14.04
N MET A 111 -18.96 -11.66 -14.75
CA MET A 111 -18.95 -11.45 -16.20
C MET A 111 -18.25 -10.15 -16.59
N GLN A 112 -18.55 -9.04 -15.92
CA GLN A 112 -17.90 -7.75 -16.19
C GLN A 112 -16.41 -7.78 -15.85
N ALA A 113 -16.03 -8.41 -14.73
CA ALA A 113 -14.63 -8.53 -14.32
C ALA A 113 -13.81 -9.36 -15.32
N VAL A 114 -14.32 -10.52 -15.76
CA VAL A 114 -13.66 -11.37 -16.75
C VAL A 114 -13.55 -10.64 -18.08
N ARG A 115 -14.64 -10.02 -18.57
CA ARG A 115 -14.64 -9.25 -19.81
C ARG A 115 -13.65 -8.09 -19.80
N ALA A 116 -13.60 -7.31 -18.72
CA ALA A 116 -12.65 -6.19 -18.58
C ALA A 116 -11.19 -6.69 -18.54
N TYR A 117 -10.94 -7.84 -17.92
CA TYR A 117 -9.63 -8.48 -17.94
C TYR A 117 -9.24 -8.95 -19.34
N GLU A 118 -10.13 -9.60 -20.08
CA GLU A 118 -9.84 -10.09 -21.43
C GLU A 118 -9.57 -8.96 -22.42
N LEU A 119 -10.31 -7.85 -22.34
CA LEU A 119 -10.17 -6.73 -23.27
C LEU A 119 -8.98 -5.81 -22.97
N ALA A 120 -8.71 -5.56 -21.68
CA ALA A 120 -7.79 -4.50 -21.26
C ALA A 120 -6.83 -4.91 -20.11
N GLY A 121 -6.88 -6.17 -19.69
CA GLY A 121 -6.10 -6.69 -18.55
C GLY A 121 -6.57 -6.15 -17.19
N TRP A 122 -7.72 -5.50 -17.11
CA TRP A 122 -8.18 -4.84 -15.89
C TRP A 122 -8.39 -5.83 -14.74
N HIS A 123 -7.95 -5.45 -13.54
CA HIS A 123 -8.30 -6.20 -12.34
C HIS A 123 -9.64 -5.73 -11.79
N ALA A 124 -10.32 -6.61 -11.05
CA ALA A 124 -11.48 -6.25 -10.26
C ALA A 124 -11.03 -5.67 -8.91
N GLU A 125 -11.52 -4.50 -8.55
CA GLU A 125 -11.32 -3.88 -7.24
C GLU A 125 -12.58 -4.02 -6.40
N LEU A 126 -12.49 -4.69 -5.26
CA LEU A 126 -13.65 -4.98 -4.41
C LEU A 126 -13.60 -4.15 -3.12
N TYR A 127 -14.66 -3.36 -2.93
CA TYR A 127 -15.00 -2.83 -1.61
C TYR A 127 -16.10 -3.69 -0.99
N ILE A 128 -15.68 -4.57 -0.08
CA ILE A 128 -16.51 -5.65 0.47
C ILE A 128 -16.38 -5.69 1.98
N ASP A 129 -17.50 -5.95 2.66
CA ASP A 129 -17.48 -6.22 4.10
C ASP A 129 -17.06 -7.62 4.46
N GLY A 130 -16.75 -7.78 5.74
CA GLY A 130 -16.16 -9.00 6.23
C GLY A 130 -17.03 -10.24 6.06
N SER A 131 -18.30 -10.15 6.46
CA SER A 131 -19.26 -11.26 6.35
C SER A 131 -19.48 -11.69 4.91
N MET A 132 -19.47 -10.74 3.98
CA MET A 132 -19.65 -10.99 2.57
C MET A 132 -18.40 -11.60 1.92
N LEU A 133 -17.20 -11.22 2.39
CA LEU A 133 -15.95 -11.77 1.87
C LEU A 133 -15.88 -13.29 2.02
N GLY A 134 -16.20 -13.81 3.20
CA GLY A 134 -16.20 -15.26 3.44
C GLY A 134 -17.22 -16.01 2.57
N SER A 135 -18.37 -15.39 2.31
CA SER A 135 -19.43 -15.99 1.47
C SER A 135 -19.08 -15.99 -0.02
N LEU A 136 -18.37 -14.96 -0.49
CA LEU A 136 -18.04 -14.78 -1.91
C LEU A 136 -16.66 -15.32 -2.29
N GLU A 137 -15.80 -15.66 -1.33
CA GLU A 137 -14.45 -16.19 -1.54
C GLU A 137 -14.37 -17.29 -2.62
N PRO A 138 -15.26 -18.30 -2.67
CA PRO A 138 -15.21 -19.35 -3.70
C PRO A 138 -15.46 -18.84 -5.13
N VAL A 139 -16.08 -17.68 -5.28
CA VAL A 139 -16.36 -17.06 -6.58
C VAL A 139 -15.27 -16.07 -6.95
N ILE A 140 -14.95 -15.12 -6.06
CA ILE A 140 -13.98 -14.06 -6.34
C ILE A 140 -12.54 -14.60 -6.47
N SER A 141 -12.23 -15.73 -5.85
CA SER A 141 -10.93 -16.42 -6.01
C SER A 141 -10.70 -17.00 -7.41
N LYS A 142 -11.74 -17.04 -8.26
CA LYS A 142 -11.66 -17.46 -9.66
C LYS A 142 -11.49 -16.30 -10.62
N LEU A 143 -11.56 -15.05 -10.13
CA LEU A 143 -11.32 -13.89 -10.97
C LEU A 143 -9.84 -13.84 -11.38
N PRO A 144 -9.53 -13.40 -12.61
CA PRO A 144 -8.18 -13.45 -13.15
C PRO A 144 -7.20 -12.51 -12.44
N ALA A 145 -7.68 -11.36 -11.97
CA ALA A 145 -6.90 -10.43 -11.16
C ALA A 145 -7.82 -9.65 -10.21
N LEU A 146 -7.37 -9.49 -8.96
CA LEU A 146 -8.18 -8.98 -7.86
C LEU A 146 -7.39 -8.02 -6.97
N SER A 147 -8.03 -6.93 -6.56
CA SER A 147 -7.58 -6.06 -5.47
C SER A 147 -8.70 -5.87 -4.44
N ILE A 148 -8.33 -5.88 -3.16
CA ILE A 148 -9.26 -5.69 -2.03
C ILE A 148 -9.00 -4.33 -1.38
N ASP A 149 -10.06 -3.53 -1.26
CA ASP A 149 -10.01 -2.22 -0.58
C ASP A 149 -9.88 -2.39 0.94
N HIS A 150 -9.15 -1.46 1.56
CA HIS A 150 -9.10 -1.21 3.01
C HIS A 150 -8.92 -2.47 3.87
N MET A 151 -8.00 -3.36 3.49
CA MET A 151 -7.61 -4.56 4.25
C MET A 151 -8.76 -5.54 4.57
N GLY A 152 -9.88 -5.52 3.83
CA GLY A 152 -11.01 -6.43 4.11
C GLY A 152 -11.79 -6.11 5.40
N MET A 153 -11.60 -4.89 5.94
CA MET A 153 -12.39 -4.21 6.98
C MET A 153 -12.52 -4.81 8.39
N SER A 154 -12.25 -6.10 8.63
CA SER A 154 -12.31 -6.69 9.98
C SER A 154 -11.33 -7.86 10.19
N ASP A 155 -10.95 -8.10 11.45
CA ASP A 155 -10.04 -9.20 11.84
C ASP A 155 -10.62 -10.58 11.53
N GLU A 156 -11.94 -10.74 11.63
CA GLU A 156 -12.67 -11.98 11.31
C GLU A 156 -12.42 -12.44 9.88
N CYS A 157 -12.06 -11.51 9.00
CA CYS A 157 -11.99 -11.73 7.56
C CYS A 157 -10.57 -11.92 7.06
N LEU A 158 -9.61 -11.72 7.96
CA LEU A 158 -8.20 -11.93 7.69
C LEU A 158 -7.90 -13.34 7.16
N PRO A 159 -8.47 -14.45 7.65
CA PRO A 159 -8.22 -15.77 7.06
C PRO A 159 -8.61 -15.86 5.57
N TYR A 160 -9.77 -15.33 5.19
CA TYR A 160 -10.23 -15.31 3.79
C TYR A 160 -9.38 -14.38 2.94
N LEU A 161 -9.03 -13.21 3.47
CA LEU A 161 -8.12 -12.28 2.80
C LEU A 161 -6.76 -12.92 2.53
N LEU A 162 -6.20 -13.63 3.50
CA LEU A 162 -4.90 -14.31 3.35
C LEU A 162 -4.95 -15.41 2.29
N ASN A 163 -6.06 -16.16 2.19
CA ASN A 163 -6.25 -17.15 1.11
C ASN A 163 -6.31 -16.47 -0.28
N LEU A 164 -7.00 -15.33 -0.40
CA LEU A 164 -6.98 -14.56 -1.66
C LEU A 164 -5.58 -14.04 -1.99
N VAL A 165 -4.84 -13.56 -0.99
CA VAL A 165 -3.47 -13.06 -1.13
C VAL A 165 -2.50 -14.17 -1.56
N ASP A 166 -2.65 -15.37 -1.01
CA ASP A 166 -1.89 -16.57 -1.40
C ASP A 166 -2.12 -16.90 -2.89
N ARG A 167 -3.33 -16.64 -3.39
CA ARG A 167 -3.70 -16.77 -4.81
C ARG A 167 -3.34 -15.57 -5.68
N GLY A 168 -2.65 -14.57 -5.13
CA GLY A 168 -2.12 -13.42 -5.86
C GLY A 168 -2.99 -12.16 -5.81
N ALA A 169 -4.05 -12.11 -5.00
CA ALA A 169 -4.81 -10.88 -4.81
C ALA A 169 -3.95 -9.78 -4.18
N ARG A 170 -4.18 -8.54 -4.61
CA ARG A 170 -3.59 -7.33 -4.01
C ARG A 170 -4.50 -6.79 -2.92
N VAL A 171 -3.93 -6.04 -1.99
CA VAL A 171 -4.66 -5.46 -0.86
C VAL A 171 -4.21 -4.02 -0.65
N LYS A 172 -5.16 -3.10 -0.56
CA LYS A 172 -4.85 -1.69 -0.31
C LYS A 172 -4.72 -1.44 1.19
N ALA A 173 -3.50 -1.16 1.63
CA ALA A 173 -3.17 -0.60 2.95
C ALA A 173 -3.64 0.85 3.01
N SER A 174 -4.94 1.02 3.23
CA SER A 174 -5.67 2.29 3.11
C SER A 174 -6.87 2.30 4.05
N GLY A 175 -7.45 3.48 4.28
CA GLY A 175 -8.72 3.59 5.01
C GLY A 175 -8.65 3.13 6.47
N PHE A 176 -7.51 3.30 7.15
CA PHE A 176 -7.33 2.86 8.55
C PHE A 176 -8.32 3.53 9.53
N GLY A 177 -8.89 4.68 9.17
CA GLY A 177 -9.98 5.30 9.91
C GLY A 177 -11.37 4.68 9.71
N ARG A 178 -11.50 3.66 8.86
CA ARG A 178 -12.75 2.94 8.58
C ARG A 178 -12.87 1.63 9.34
N VAL A 179 -11.76 1.14 9.91
CA VAL A 179 -11.65 -0.20 10.48
C VAL A 179 -11.35 -0.13 11.97
N SER A 180 -11.83 -1.10 12.72
CA SER A 180 -11.55 -1.25 14.16
C SER A 180 -10.49 -2.33 14.46
N MET A 181 -9.90 -2.91 13.42
CA MET A 181 -8.93 -4.00 13.50
C MET A 181 -7.50 -3.52 13.80
N ASP A 182 -6.65 -4.45 14.26
CA ASP A 182 -5.20 -4.21 14.34
C ASP A 182 -4.59 -4.26 12.93
N VAL A 183 -4.59 -3.10 12.27
CA VAL A 183 -4.05 -2.92 10.91
C VAL A 183 -2.57 -3.27 10.80
N GLU A 184 -1.78 -3.07 11.87
CA GLU A 184 -0.34 -3.35 11.85
C GLU A 184 -0.09 -4.86 11.83
N SER A 185 -0.77 -5.60 12.71
CA SER A 185 -0.74 -7.06 12.75
C SER A 185 -1.29 -7.69 11.47
N ALA A 186 -2.40 -7.17 10.94
CA ALA A 186 -2.97 -7.66 9.69
C ALA A 186 -2.03 -7.45 8.50
N MET A 187 -1.41 -6.27 8.38
CA MET A 187 -0.41 -6.01 7.33
C MET A 187 0.80 -6.94 7.45
N ARG A 188 1.31 -7.20 8.66
CA ARG A 188 2.39 -8.20 8.87
C ARG A 188 2.01 -9.57 8.31
N ARG A 189 0.78 -10.02 8.58
CA ARG A 189 0.30 -11.32 8.11
C ARG A 189 0.13 -11.38 6.60
N VAL A 190 -0.45 -10.33 5.99
CA VAL A 190 -0.58 -10.24 4.52
C VAL A 190 0.79 -10.22 3.86
N HIS A 191 1.72 -9.41 4.38
CA HIS A 191 3.09 -9.32 3.89
C HIS A 191 3.84 -10.66 4.00
N ALA A 192 3.64 -11.40 5.10
CA ALA A 192 4.25 -12.70 5.30
C ALA A 192 3.77 -13.76 4.29
N VAL A 193 2.50 -13.70 3.86
CA VAL A 193 1.99 -14.57 2.79
C VAL A 193 2.54 -14.15 1.44
N ASN A 194 2.46 -12.85 1.11
CA ASN A 194 2.96 -12.33 -0.15
C ASN A 194 3.44 -10.87 0.00
N PRO A 195 4.77 -10.63 -0.02
CA PRO A 195 5.34 -9.28 0.05
C PRO A 195 4.91 -8.35 -1.10
N GLY A 196 4.41 -8.92 -2.20
CA GLY A 196 3.85 -8.18 -3.31
C GLY A 196 2.43 -7.67 -3.07
N ALA A 197 1.69 -8.17 -2.09
CA ALA A 197 0.25 -7.95 -2.04
C ALA A 197 -0.16 -6.55 -1.62
N LEU A 198 0.57 -5.95 -0.67
CA LEU A 198 0.19 -4.66 -0.07
C LEU A 198 0.51 -3.48 -0.99
N MET A 199 -0.45 -2.56 -1.11
CA MET A 199 -0.32 -1.29 -1.84
C MET A 199 -0.82 -0.14 -0.96
N PHE A 200 -0.03 0.92 -0.79
CA PHE A 200 -0.44 2.10 -0.04
C PHE A 200 -1.56 2.86 -0.76
N GLY A 201 -2.56 3.35 -0.02
CA GLY A 201 -3.54 4.31 -0.53
C GLY A 201 -4.02 5.23 0.58
N SER A 202 -4.17 6.53 0.28
CA SER A 202 -4.57 7.52 1.28
C SER A 202 -6.06 7.47 1.60
N ASP A 203 -6.90 7.00 0.68
CA ASP A 203 -8.36 7.07 0.77
C ASP A 203 -8.87 8.50 1.03
N LEU A 204 -8.09 9.51 0.64
CA LEU A 204 -8.49 10.92 0.76
C LEU A 204 -9.70 11.21 -0.15
N PRO A 205 -10.62 12.09 0.27
CA PRO A 205 -10.62 12.88 1.52
C PRO A 205 -11.12 12.13 2.76
N GLY A 206 -11.37 10.81 2.69
CA GLY A 206 -11.86 10.02 3.82
C GLY A 206 -13.38 10.08 3.99
N ASN A 207 -14.13 10.20 2.90
CA ASN A 207 -15.60 10.30 2.95
C ASN A 207 -16.23 9.16 3.77
N ARG A 208 -16.97 9.52 4.83
CA ARG A 208 -17.60 8.61 5.81
C ARG A 208 -16.64 7.68 6.56
N ALA A 209 -15.34 7.97 6.58
CA ALA A 209 -14.42 7.32 7.51
C ALA A 209 -14.54 7.97 8.89
N GLY A 210 -14.27 7.23 9.97
CA GLY A 210 -14.21 7.81 11.32
C GLY A 210 -13.07 8.83 11.48
N ARG A 211 -12.02 8.70 10.65
CA ARG A 211 -10.98 9.71 10.45
C ARG A 211 -10.41 9.62 9.03
N PRO A 212 -9.95 10.74 8.44
CA PRO A 212 -9.18 10.71 7.20
C PRO A 212 -7.76 10.18 7.44
N PHE A 213 -7.02 10.00 6.35
CA PHE A 213 -5.60 9.65 6.37
C PHE A 213 -4.75 10.65 7.16
N ARG A 214 -3.89 10.09 8.00
CA ARG A 214 -2.90 10.82 8.80
C ARG A 214 -1.52 10.38 8.37
N ASP A 215 -0.57 11.29 8.43
CA ASP A 215 0.80 11.00 8.03
C ASP A 215 1.43 9.88 8.89
N ALA A 216 1.03 9.78 10.16
CA ALA A 216 1.39 8.68 11.06
C ALA A 216 0.92 7.30 10.59
N ASP A 217 -0.03 7.19 9.66
CA ASP A 217 -0.44 5.92 9.06
C ASP A 217 0.70 5.30 8.23
N ILE A 218 1.59 6.12 7.68
CA ILE A 218 2.79 5.66 6.97
C ILE A 218 3.77 4.98 7.94
N GLU A 219 3.88 5.48 9.18
CA GLU A 219 4.72 4.86 10.20
C GLU A 219 4.19 3.47 10.62
N ILE A 220 2.86 3.30 10.65
CA ILE A 220 2.23 1.98 10.90
C ILE A 220 2.64 1.00 9.80
N ILE A 221 2.63 1.42 8.54
CA ILE A 221 3.10 0.60 7.41
C ILE A 221 4.57 0.24 7.61
N GLY A 222 5.43 1.21 7.93
CA GLY A 222 6.84 0.99 8.19
C GLY A 222 7.11 -0.01 9.32
N ARG A 223 6.35 0.04 10.43
CA ARG A 223 6.46 -0.94 11.52
C ARG A 223 5.94 -2.34 11.14
N ALA A 224 5.03 -2.43 10.18
CA ALA A 224 4.48 -3.70 9.73
C ALA A 224 5.43 -4.43 8.75
N VAL A 225 6.05 -3.71 7.80
CA VAL A 225 6.83 -4.35 6.71
C VAL A 225 8.33 -4.05 6.75
N GLY A 226 8.78 -3.14 7.60
CA GLY A 226 10.20 -2.81 7.76
C GLY A 226 10.84 -2.30 6.46
N ALA A 227 11.95 -2.92 6.06
CA ALA A 227 12.71 -2.50 4.87
C ALA A 227 11.94 -2.68 3.55
N ASP A 228 10.87 -3.50 3.51
CA ASP A 228 10.04 -3.70 2.32
C ASP A 228 9.01 -2.55 2.10
N MET A 229 9.04 -1.51 2.94
CA MET A 229 8.13 -0.37 2.85
C MET A 229 8.08 0.28 1.47
N TYR A 230 9.21 0.36 0.76
CA TYR A 230 9.25 0.91 -0.60
C TYR A 230 8.39 0.13 -1.59
N ARG A 231 8.21 -1.19 -1.38
CA ARG A 231 7.37 -2.04 -2.23
C ARG A 231 5.91 -1.67 -2.05
N VAL A 232 5.51 -1.49 -0.79
CA VAL A 232 4.14 -1.11 -0.42
C VAL A 232 3.80 0.31 -0.87
N LEU A 233 4.74 1.24 -0.72
CA LEU A 233 4.56 2.64 -1.10
C LEU A 233 4.64 2.89 -2.61
N GLU A 234 5.09 1.93 -3.43
CA GLU A 234 5.35 2.18 -4.86
C GLU A 234 5.24 0.92 -5.73
N ASP A 235 6.19 -0.03 -5.60
CA ASP A 235 6.45 -1.03 -6.64
C ASP A 235 5.27 -1.99 -6.84
N ASN A 236 4.64 -2.39 -5.74
CA ASN A 236 3.50 -3.30 -5.79
C ASN A 236 2.32 -2.66 -6.52
N ALA A 237 2.08 -1.37 -6.30
CA ALA A 237 1.02 -0.64 -6.98
C ALA A 237 1.33 -0.44 -8.47
N ARG A 238 2.55 -0.05 -8.83
CA ARG A 238 2.96 0.06 -10.24
C ARG A 238 2.80 -1.25 -10.98
N ALA A 239 3.22 -2.36 -10.36
CA ALA A 239 3.04 -3.70 -10.94
C ALA A 239 1.55 -4.06 -11.10
N CYS A 240 0.72 -3.78 -10.09
CA CYS A 240 -0.72 -4.05 -10.13
C CYS A 240 -1.44 -3.27 -11.25
N TYR A 241 -1.09 -1.99 -11.42
CA TYR A 241 -1.68 -1.11 -12.42
C TYR A 241 -0.97 -1.13 -13.78
N ARG A 242 -0.02 -2.06 -13.98
CA ARG A 242 0.73 -2.25 -15.24
C ARG A 242 1.48 -0.99 -15.70
N LEU A 243 2.05 -0.27 -14.74
CA LEU A 243 2.90 0.90 -15.01
C LEU A 243 4.38 0.51 -15.06
N PRO A 244 5.22 1.30 -15.77
CA PRO A 244 6.65 1.08 -15.78
C PRO A 244 7.25 1.11 -14.37
N VAL A 245 8.25 0.26 -14.14
CA VAL A 245 9.01 0.23 -12.89
C VAL A 245 9.70 1.58 -12.69
N LYS A 246 9.57 2.16 -11.49
CA LYS A 246 10.33 3.35 -11.11
C LYS A 246 11.76 2.92 -10.81
N VAL A 247 12.68 3.31 -11.69
CA VAL A 247 14.11 3.08 -11.45
C VAL A 247 14.53 3.93 -10.26
N ARG A 248 14.93 3.28 -9.16
CA ARG A 248 15.61 3.95 -8.06
C ARG A 248 17.09 3.94 -8.38
N SER A 249 17.70 5.11 -8.57
CA SER A 249 19.15 5.21 -8.43
C SER A 249 19.47 4.79 -6.99
N ALA A 250 20.35 3.80 -6.82
CA ALA A 250 20.98 3.59 -5.54
C ALA A 250 21.90 4.79 -5.31
N GLU A 251 21.36 5.88 -4.77
CA GLU A 251 22.18 6.88 -4.13
C GLU A 251 22.62 6.27 -2.81
N ASP A 252 23.87 5.81 -2.78
CA ASP A 252 24.56 5.47 -1.54
C ASP A 252 24.49 6.72 -0.66
N PRO A 253 23.74 6.70 0.46
CA PRO A 253 23.36 7.91 1.17
C PRO A 253 24.53 8.42 1.99
N VAL A 254 25.59 8.91 1.33
CA VAL A 254 26.89 9.23 1.92
C VAL A 254 27.50 7.99 2.59
N PRO A 255 28.70 7.51 2.19
CA PRO A 255 29.31 6.38 2.88
C PRO A 255 29.35 6.70 4.37
N THR A 256 28.67 5.86 5.16
CA THR A 256 28.78 5.88 6.62
C THR A 256 30.27 5.97 6.96
N LEU A 257 30.60 6.84 7.94
CA LEU A 257 31.98 7.09 8.37
C LEU A 257 32.81 5.81 8.25
N PRO A 258 34.00 5.86 7.62
CA PRO A 258 34.77 4.67 7.29
C PRO A 258 34.81 3.76 8.51
N ILE A 259 34.38 2.51 8.32
CA ILE A 259 34.46 1.46 9.35
C ILE A 259 35.82 1.63 10.02
N PRO A 260 35.88 1.88 11.35
CA PRO A 260 37.15 2.04 12.04
C PRO A 260 38.02 0.87 11.63
N ARG A 261 39.15 1.15 10.97
CA ARG A 261 40.09 0.10 10.63
C ARG A 261 40.36 -0.65 11.93
N ALA A 262 40.23 -1.97 11.90
CA ALA A 262 40.72 -2.79 13.00
C ALA A 262 42.12 -2.26 13.33
N GLU A 263 42.34 -1.89 14.59
CA GLU A 263 43.65 -1.45 15.03
C GLU A 263 44.67 -2.48 14.52
N PRO A 264 45.82 -2.03 13.98
CA PRO A 264 46.84 -2.97 13.53
C PRO A 264 47.03 -4.00 14.65
N PRO A 265 47.03 -5.31 14.32
CA PRO A 265 47.11 -6.35 15.33
C PRO A 265 48.25 -5.98 16.27
N THR A 266 47.94 -5.93 17.57
CA THR A 266 48.89 -5.55 18.61
C THR A 266 50.24 -6.15 18.26
N LEU A 267 51.25 -5.27 18.11
CA LEU A 267 52.60 -5.68 17.73
C LEU A 267 52.95 -6.91 18.56
N ARG A 268 53.27 -8.02 17.88
CA ARG A 268 53.72 -9.24 18.57
C ARG A 268 54.89 -8.84 19.47
N LEU A 269 54.65 -8.84 20.78
CA LEU A 269 55.70 -8.64 21.76
C LEU A 269 56.80 -9.65 21.48
N ARG A 270 58.04 -9.19 21.35
CA ARG A 270 59.17 -10.12 21.30
C ARG A 270 59.23 -10.85 22.63
N ARG A 271 59.73 -12.08 22.63
CA ARG A 271 59.80 -12.92 23.84
C ARG A 271 60.56 -12.25 25.00
N SER A 272 61.45 -11.31 24.68
CA SER A 272 62.20 -10.47 25.62
C SER A 272 61.37 -9.36 26.29
N GLU A 273 60.22 -9.02 25.72
CA GLU A 273 59.31 -7.95 26.18
C GLU A 273 58.14 -8.52 27.00
N LEU A 274 58.06 -9.86 27.13
CA LEU A 274 57.09 -10.50 28.00
C LEU A 274 57.46 -10.24 29.48
N PRO A 275 56.48 -9.99 30.35
CA PRO A 275 56.72 -9.89 31.79
C PRO A 275 57.40 -11.17 32.28
N GLN A 276 58.56 -11.02 32.93
CA GLN A 276 59.21 -12.16 33.57
C GLN A 276 58.36 -12.60 34.77
N PRO A 277 58.24 -13.93 35.01
CA PRO A 277 57.54 -14.41 36.19
C PRO A 277 58.20 -13.84 37.45
N PRO A 278 57.42 -13.50 38.48
CA PRO A 278 57.95 -12.94 39.71
C PRO A 278 58.97 -13.90 40.33
N ASN A 279 60.09 -13.32 40.77
CA ASN A 279 61.19 -14.06 41.35
C ASN A 279 60.70 -14.79 42.63
N ARG A 280 60.73 -16.13 42.62
CA ARG A 280 60.18 -16.99 43.71
C ARG A 280 60.84 -16.78 45.09
N ASN A 281 61.88 -15.95 45.18
CA ASN A 281 62.59 -15.64 46.42
C ASN A 281 62.24 -14.27 47.03
N GLN A 282 61.21 -13.56 46.54
CA GLN A 282 60.75 -12.31 47.15
C GLN A 282 59.50 -12.56 48.00
N PRO A 283 59.47 -12.14 49.29
CA PRO A 283 58.28 -12.33 50.14
C PRO A 283 57.10 -11.52 49.59
N PRO A 284 55.85 -11.99 49.76
CA PRO A 284 54.69 -11.35 49.16
C PRO A 284 54.47 -9.96 49.76
N ASP A 285 54.56 -8.93 48.91
CA ASP A 285 54.21 -7.55 49.25
C ASP A 285 52.69 -7.44 49.41
N ARG A 286 52.23 -7.48 50.67
CA ARG A 286 50.83 -7.28 51.07
C ARG A 286 50.48 -5.80 51.14
N THR A 287 50.62 -5.02 50.06
CA THR A 287 50.09 -3.65 50.06
C THR A 287 49.65 -3.13 48.68
N ARG A 288 48.56 -3.65 48.10
CA ARG A 288 47.72 -2.84 47.18
C ARG A 288 46.23 -3.19 47.30
N PRO A 289 45.36 -2.25 47.73
CA PRO A 289 43.91 -2.47 47.70
C PRO A 289 43.38 -2.40 46.26
N LEU A 290 42.46 -3.30 45.93
CA LEU A 290 41.71 -3.31 44.67
C LEU A 290 40.76 -2.11 44.61
N ARG A 291 40.85 -1.34 43.53
CA ARG A 291 39.93 -0.23 43.25
C ARG A 291 38.64 -0.81 42.64
N ILE A 292 37.55 -0.76 43.38
CA ILE A 292 36.19 -1.02 42.88
C ILE A 292 35.77 0.24 42.10
N ILE A 293 35.29 0.05 40.87
CA ILE A 293 34.74 1.11 40.02
C ILE A 293 33.21 1.01 40.15
N GLU A 294 32.57 2.08 40.62
CA GLU A 294 31.11 2.31 40.50
C GLU A 294 30.76 2.84 39.11
#